data_AF-A0A3B8W3V5-F1
#
_entry.id   AF-A0A3B8W3V5-F1
#
_cell.length_a   1.000
_cell.length_b   1.000
_cell.length_c   1.000
_cell.angle_alpha   90.00
_cell.angle_beta   90.00
_cell.angle_gamma   90.00
#
_symmetry.space_group_name_H-M   'P 1'
#
loop_
_entity.id
_entity.type
_entity.pdbx_description
1 polymer ?
#
loop_
_entity_poly.entity_id
_entity_poly.type
_entity_poly.pdbx_seq_one_letter_code
_entity_poly.pdbx_strand_id
1 'polypeptide(L)'
;MKEIIFVTGGQRSGKSRYAQSLAESMSDKPVYLATARRWDEDFENRIRRHQADRGEQWETIEKDKDISSLDLSGKTVLLDCITLWLTNIFHDNGYDLNKSVEEAKVEWSKFADQDFRLIVV
;
A
#
# COMPACT_ATOMS: atom_id res chain seq x y z
N MET A 1 -11.64 14.24 4.30
CA MET A 1 -12.63 13.40 3.59
C MET A 1 -12.11 11.98 3.61
N LYS A 2 -12.83 11.08 4.26
CA LYS A 2 -12.47 9.67 4.44
C LYS A 2 -13.16 8.80 3.40
N GLU A 3 -12.40 8.14 2.55
CA GLU A 3 -12.90 7.27 1.47
C GLU A 3 -11.93 6.12 1.25
N ILE A 4 -12.44 4.90 1.09
CA ILE A 4 -11.64 3.70 0.81
C ILE A 4 -12.13 3.07 -0.49
N ILE A 5 -11.22 2.93 -1.45
CA ILE A 5 -11.45 2.33 -2.77
C ILE A 5 -10.59 1.07 -2.86
N PHE A 6 -11.24 -0.08 -3.00
CA PHE A 6 -10.54 -1.36 -3.18
C PHE A 6 -10.51 -1.74 -4.66
N VAL A 7 -9.31 -1.89 -5.21
CA VAL A 7 -9.07 -2.26 -6.62
C VAL A 7 -8.54 -3.68 -6.67
N THR A 8 -9.37 -4.62 -7.10
CA THR A 8 -9.00 -6.04 -7.20
C THR A 8 -8.98 -6.54 -8.64
N GLY A 9 -8.29 -7.67 -8.87
CA GLY A 9 -8.20 -8.32 -10.16
C GLY A 9 -7.02 -9.29 -10.26
N GLY A 10 -7.03 -10.12 -11.31
CA GLY A 10 -5.99 -11.12 -11.55
C GLY A 10 -4.58 -10.55 -11.78
N GLN A 11 -3.61 -11.45 -11.94
CA GLN A 11 -2.25 -11.06 -12.31
C GLN A 11 -2.25 -10.43 -13.72
N ARG A 12 -1.49 -9.35 -13.92
CA ARG A 12 -1.39 -8.60 -15.19
C ARG A 12 -2.73 -8.06 -15.73
N SER A 13 -3.75 -7.88 -14.89
CA SER A 13 -5.05 -7.31 -15.28
C SER A 13 -5.05 -5.79 -15.52
N GLY A 14 -3.94 -5.11 -15.24
CA GLY A 14 -3.84 -3.65 -15.32
C GLY A 14 -4.30 -2.89 -14.05
N LYS A 15 -4.68 -3.59 -12.97
CA LYS A 15 -5.18 -2.96 -11.74
C LYS A 15 -4.26 -1.90 -11.11
N SER A 16 -2.94 -2.14 -11.05
CA SER A 16 -2.00 -1.14 -10.51
C SER A 16 -1.96 0.13 -11.35
N ARG A 17 -2.02 0.00 -12.69
CA ARG A 17 -2.09 1.17 -13.59
C ARG A 17 -3.39 1.95 -13.39
N TYR A 18 -4.52 1.25 -13.29
CA TYR A 18 -5.80 1.88 -13.00
C TYR A 18 -5.78 2.61 -11.64
N ALA A 19 -5.25 1.98 -10.59
CA ALA A 19 -5.14 2.57 -9.26
C ALA A 19 -4.22 3.81 -9.24
N GLN A 20 -3.12 3.78 -9.99
CA GLN A 20 -2.23 4.93 -10.16
C GLN A 20 -2.93 6.11 -10.85
N SER A 21 -3.58 5.87 -12.00
CA SER A 21 -4.32 6.92 -12.71
C SER A 21 -5.48 7.48 -11.88
N LEU A 22 -6.13 6.64 -11.07
CA LEU A 22 -7.17 7.07 -10.14
C LEU A 22 -6.59 7.99 -9.06
N ALA A 23 -5.45 7.64 -8.47
CA ALA A 23 -4.78 8.49 -7.47
C ALA A 23 -4.36 9.85 -8.05
N GLU A 24 -3.81 9.86 -9.27
CA GLU A 24 -3.41 11.07 -9.99
C GLU A 24 -4.61 11.96 -10.34
N SER A 25 -5.78 11.38 -10.62
CA SER A 25 -7.01 12.14 -10.84
C SER A 25 -7.57 12.79 -9.56
N MET A 26 -7.13 12.32 -8.40
CA MET A 26 -7.65 12.67 -7.08
C MET A 26 -6.72 13.57 -6.28
N SER A 27 -5.46 13.74 -6.71
CA SER A 27 -4.46 14.57 -6.04
C SER A 27 -3.31 14.90 -6.99
N ASP A 28 -2.81 16.14 -6.90
CA ASP A 28 -1.57 16.56 -7.56
C ASP A 28 -0.32 16.00 -6.87
N LYS A 29 -0.43 15.43 -5.66
CA LYS A 29 0.69 14.89 -4.87
C LYS A 29 0.30 13.60 -4.13
N PRO A 30 -0.02 12.51 -4.85
CA PRO A 30 -0.42 11.26 -4.23
C PRO A 30 0.77 10.58 -3.53
N VAL A 31 0.47 9.84 -2.46
CA VAL A 31 1.43 9.02 -1.73
C VAL A 31 1.34 7.58 -2.21
N TYR A 32 2.47 6.99 -2.57
CA TYR A 32 2.60 5.56 -2.78
C TYR A 32 3.17 4.91 -1.52
N LEU A 33 2.36 4.05 -0.88
CA LEU A 33 2.74 3.29 0.29
C LEU A 33 3.15 1.87 -0.13
N ALA A 34 4.46 1.66 -0.20
CA ALA A 34 5.06 0.39 -0.56
C ALA A 34 5.17 -0.50 0.69
N THR A 35 4.48 -1.64 0.66
CA THR A 35 4.47 -2.60 1.79
C THR A 35 5.46 -3.74 1.60
N ALA A 36 6.22 -3.73 0.51
CA ALA A 36 7.17 -4.77 0.25
C ALA A 36 8.42 -4.66 1.12
N ARG A 37 8.90 -5.79 1.63
CA ARG A 37 10.29 -5.87 2.11
C ARG A 37 11.22 -6.11 0.92
N ARG A 38 12.47 -5.66 1.04
CA ARG A 38 13.49 -5.95 0.05
C ARG A 38 14.01 -7.37 0.29
N TRP A 39 13.52 -8.32 -0.50
CA TRP A 39 13.86 -9.74 -0.33
C TRP A 39 14.99 -10.19 -1.29
N ASP A 40 15.10 -9.62 -2.50
CA ASP A 40 16.16 -9.94 -3.47
C ASP A 40 16.44 -8.79 -4.49
N GLU A 41 17.52 -8.90 -5.26
CA GLU A 41 17.96 -7.89 -6.25
C GLU A 41 17.01 -7.76 -7.47
N ASP A 42 16.32 -8.83 -7.85
CA ASP A 42 15.32 -8.80 -8.93
C ASP A 42 14.07 -8.00 -8.52
N PHE A 43 13.72 -8.06 -7.24
CA PHE A 43 12.69 -7.27 -6.61
C PHE A 43 13.05 -5.78 -6.61
N GLU A 44 14.30 -5.43 -6.33
CA GLU A 44 14.77 -4.04 -6.42
C GLU A 44 14.66 -3.48 -7.84
N ASN A 45 15.02 -4.27 -8.86
CA ASN A 45 14.90 -3.85 -10.26
C ASN A 45 13.44 -3.64 -10.71
N ARG A 46 12.49 -4.34 -10.09
CA ARG A 46 11.05 -4.11 -10.31
C ARG A 46 10.56 -2.87 -9.56
N ILE A 47 11.00 -2.63 -8.33
CA ILE A 47 10.71 -1.40 -7.59
C ILE A 47 11.20 -0.17 -8.36
N ARG A 48 12.46 -0.18 -8.83
CA ARG A 48 13.05 0.94 -9.56
C ARG A 48 12.28 1.27 -10.84
N ARG A 49 11.85 0.25 -11.59
CA ARG A 49 10.97 0.44 -12.76
C ARG A 49 9.64 1.07 -12.37
N HIS A 50 8.98 0.55 -11.34
CA HIS A 50 7.72 1.14 -10.86
C HIS A 50 7.86 2.54 -10.26
N GLN A 51 9.01 2.88 -9.68
CA GLN A 51 9.32 4.24 -9.25
C GLN A 51 9.56 5.17 -10.46
N ALA A 52 10.28 4.70 -11.48
CA ALA A 52 10.52 5.46 -12.71
C ALA A 52 9.25 5.66 -13.56
N ASP A 53 8.31 4.72 -13.52
CA ASP A 53 6.99 4.84 -14.17
C ASP A 53 6.06 5.86 -13.47
N ARG A 54 6.42 6.32 -12.25
CA ARG A 54 5.67 7.33 -11.50
C ARG A 54 6.26 8.71 -11.75
N GLY A 55 5.38 9.70 -11.99
CA GLY A 55 5.79 11.09 -12.15
C GLY A 55 6.42 11.67 -10.87
N GLU A 56 7.22 12.72 -11.01
CA GLU A 56 7.92 13.40 -9.89
C GLU A 56 6.97 13.93 -8.79
N GLN A 57 5.68 14.01 -9.09
CA GLN A 57 4.63 14.41 -8.17
C GLN A 57 4.38 13.40 -7.02
N TRP A 58 4.85 12.16 -7.15
CA TRP A 58 4.59 11.09 -6.20
C TRP A 58 5.54 11.14 -4.99
N GLU A 59 4.98 11.12 -3.78
CA GLU A 59 5.74 10.80 -2.56
C GLU A 59 5.76 9.28 -2.38
N THR A 60 6.93 8.67 -2.21
CA THR A 60 7.02 7.21 -1.92
C THR A 60 7.44 6.98 -0.48
N ILE A 61 6.65 6.18 0.24
CA ILE A 61 6.93 5.76 1.61
C ILE A 61 7.02 4.23 1.64
N GLU A 62 8.12 3.70 2.16
CA GLU A 62 8.29 2.26 2.41
C GLU A 62 7.92 1.96 3.87
N LYS A 63 6.90 1.14 4.09
CA LYS A 63 6.50 0.68 5.43
C LYS A 63 5.85 -0.69 5.32
N ASP A 64 6.48 -1.70 5.91
CA ASP A 64 6.15 -3.10 5.70
C ASP A 64 5.03 -3.64 6.60
N LYS A 65 4.86 -3.09 7.81
CA LYS A 65 3.80 -3.47 8.76
C LYS A 65 3.12 -2.30 9.48
N ASP A 66 3.86 -1.47 10.21
CA ASP A 66 3.31 -0.44 11.11
C ASP A 66 2.80 0.81 10.34
N ILE A 67 1.95 0.59 9.33
CA ILE A 67 1.46 1.62 8.42
C ILE A 67 0.63 2.71 9.11
N SER A 68 0.01 2.40 10.25
CA SER A 68 -0.74 3.37 11.05
C SER A 68 0.13 4.40 11.76
N SER A 69 1.45 4.16 11.84
CA SER A 69 2.40 5.14 12.41
C SER A 69 2.64 6.37 11.53
N LEU A 70 2.20 6.33 10.27
CA LEU A 70 2.30 7.43 9.32
C LEU A 70 1.13 8.40 9.53
N ASP A 71 1.39 9.70 9.53
CA ASP A 71 0.34 10.72 9.40
C ASP A 71 0.06 10.99 7.92
N LEU A 72 -1.07 10.48 7.44
CA LEU A 72 -1.51 10.63 6.06
C LEU A 72 -2.74 11.53 5.94
N SER A 73 -3.08 12.26 7.00
CA SER A 73 -4.25 13.13 7.05
C SER A 73 -4.29 14.10 5.87
N GLY A 74 -5.42 14.14 5.17
CA GLY A 74 -5.65 14.97 3.99
C GLY A 74 -4.96 14.50 2.71
N LYS A 75 -4.23 13.37 2.71
CA LYS A 75 -3.54 12.84 1.53
C LYS A 75 -4.43 11.89 0.71
N THR A 76 -4.05 11.67 -0.54
CA THR A 76 -4.53 10.52 -1.35
C THR A 76 -3.42 9.48 -1.34
N VAL A 77 -3.72 8.27 -0.89
CA VAL A 77 -2.75 7.21 -0.63
C VAL A 77 -3.07 6.00 -1.51
N LEU A 78 -2.09 5.51 -2.26
CA LEU A 78 -2.13 4.24 -2.95
C LEU A 78 -1.28 3.22 -2.19
N LEU A 79 -1.92 2.22 -1.58
CA LEU A 79 -1.27 1.08 -0.95
C LEU A 79 -1.23 -0.08 -1.96
N ASP A 80 -0.03 -0.44 -2.42
CA ASP A 80 0.20 -1.55 -3.37
C ASP A 80 1.30 -2.49 -2.81
N CYS A 81 1.00 -3.71 -2.35
CA CYS A 81 -0.34 -4.33 -2.24
C CYS A 81 -0.65 -4.81 -0.82
N ILE A 82 -1.95 -4.89 -0.52
CA ILE A 82 -2.47 -5.40 0.75
C ILE A 82 -2.08 -6.86 0.98
N THR A 83 -1.96 -7.65 -0.10
CA THR A 83 -1.59 -9.06 0.00
C THR A 83 -0.17 -9.22 0.55
N LEU A 84 0.76 -8.37 0.13
CA LEU A 84 2.14 -8.42 0.59
C LEU A 84 2.27 -7.91 2.04
N TRP A 85 1.51 -6.87 2.39
CA TRP A 85 1.41 -6.40 3.78
C TRP A 85 0.92 -7.51 4.73
N LEU A 86 -0.17 -8.19 4.37
CA LEU A 86 -0.68 -9.35 5.11
C LEU A 86 0.35 -10.49 5.16
N THR A 87 1.10 -10.72 4.08
CA THR A 87 2.16 -11.74 4.03
C THR A 87 3.30 -11.42 5.00
N ASN A 88 3.71 -10.16 5.13
CA ASN A 88 4.75 -9.76 6.09
C ASN A 88 4.31 -10.04 7.53
N ILE A 89 3.07 -9.70 7.88
CA ILE A 89 2.50 -9.98 9.21
C ILE A 89 2.44 -11.49 9.46
N PHE A 90 1.96 -12.24 8.46
CA PHE A 90 1.84 -13.70 8.55
C PHE A 90 3.19 -14.39 8.77
N HIS A 91 4.20 -13.95 8.03
CA HIS A 91 5.58 -14.44 8.18
C HIS A 91 6.13 -14.17 9.58
N ASP A 92 6.01 -12.93 10.08
CA ASP A 92 6.57 -12.53 11.39
C ASP A 92 5.90 -13.23 12.57
N ASN A 93 4.64 -13.64 12.39
CA ASN A 93 3.90 -14.40 13.37
C ASN A 93 4.14 -15.91 13.27
N GLY A 94 5.16 -16.35 12.53
CA GLY A 94 5.50 -17.76 12.39
C GLY A 94 4.39 -18.55 11.69
N TYR A 95 3.67 -17.92 10.77
CA TYR A 95 2.55 -18.50 10.03
C TYR A 95 1.35 -18.88 10.92
N ASP A 96 1.19 -18.24 12.08
CA ASP A 96 -0.02 -18.34 12.89
C ASP A 96 -1.13 -17.47 12.29
N LEU A 97 -2.19 -18.11 11.77
CA LEU A 97 -3.31 -17.43 11.15
C LEU A 97 -4.06 -16.50 12.11
N ASN A 98 -4.39 -16.98 13.31
CA ASN A 98 -5.24 -16.25 14.25
C ASN A 98 -4.51 -15.00 14.75
N LYS A 99 -3.26 -15.18 15.18
CA LYS A 99 -2.41 -14.07 15.62
C LYS A 99 -2.24 -13.02 14.52
N SER A 100 -2.04 -13.46 13.27
CA SER A 100 -1.83 -12.57 12.13
C SER A 100 -3.07 -11.78 11.75
N VAL A 101 -4.24 -12.42 11.77
CA VAL A 101 -5.51 -11.74 11.48
C VAL A 101 -5.84 -10.73 12.58
N GLU A 102 -5.58 -11.06 13.85
CA GLU A 102 -5.79 -10.13 14.96
C GLU A 102 -4.87 -8.91 14.85
N GLU A 103 -3.56 -9.11 14.64
CA GLU A 103 -2.58 -8.03 14.45
C GLU A 103 -2.96 -7.14 13.26
N ALA A 104 -3.25 -7.75 12.11
CA ALA A 104 -3.63 -7.01 10.90
C ALA A 104 -4.92 -6.20 11.09
N LYS A 105 -5.93 -6.75 11.77
CA LYS A 105 -7.18 -6.01 12.04
C LYS A 105 -6.93 -4.80 12.94
N VAL A 106 -6.14 -4.96 14.00
CA VAL A 106 -5.81 -3.87 14.92
C VAL A 106 -5.07 -2.76 14.18
N GLU A 107 -4.05 -3.13 13.40
CA GLU A 107 -3.24 -2.17 12.67
C GLU A 107 -4.02 -1.48 11.55
N TRP A 108 -4.77 -2.25 10.75
CA TRP A 108 -5.62 -1.71 9.70
C TRP A 108 -6.69 -0.78 10.24
N SER A 109 -7.29 -1.09 11.39
CA SER A 109 -8.32 -0.23 11.98
C SER A 109 -7.76 1.13 12.35
N LYS A 110 -6.55 1.20 12.94
CA LYS A 110 -5.87 2.47 13.25
C LYS A 110 -5.51 3.23 11.98
N PHE A 111 -4.95 2.52 10.99
CA PHE A 111 -4.56 3.11 9.71
C PHE A 111 -5.76 3.69 8.97
N ALA A 112 -6.79 2.88 8.76
CA ALA A 112 -8.01 3.28 8.07
C ALA A 112 -8.85 4.27 8.88
N ASP A 113 -8.53 4.56 10.15
CA ASP A 113 -9.29 5.54 10.93
C ASP A 113 -8.97 6.99 10.57
N GLN A 114 -7.73 7.27 10.12
CA GLN A 114 -7.29 8.64 9.84
C GLN A 114 -8.08 9.26 8.65
N ASP A 115 -8.11 10.60 8.58
CA ASP A 115 -8.89 11.32 7.57
C ASP A 115 -8.12 11.46 6.25
N PHE A 116 -8.12 10.43 5.43
CA PHE A 116 -7.52 10.45 4.08
C PHE A 116 -8.30 9.62 3.07
N ARG A 117 -7.92 9.74 1.79
CA ARG A 117 -8.44 8.89 0.73
C ARG A 117 -7.47 7.73 0.50
N LEU A 118 -7.95 6.51 0.66
CA LEU A 118 -7.19 5.29 0.46
C LEU A 118 -7.63 4.59 -0.83
N ILE A 119 -6.66 4.31 -1.70
CA ILE A 119 -6.79 3.35 -2.79
C ILE A 119 -5.93 2.16 -2.40
N VAL A 120 -6.53 0.98 -2.30
CA VAL A 120 -5.83 -0.25 -1.91
C VAL A 120 -5.95 -1.30 -3.00
N VAL A 121 -4.79 -1.87 -3.36
CA VAL A 121 -4.61 -2.91 -4.38
C VAL A 121 -4.26 -4.25 -3.75
#